data_AF-A0A529VRP3-F1
#
_entry.id   AF-A0A529VRP3-F1
#
_cell.length_a   1.000
_cell.length_b   1.000
_cell.length_c   1.000
_cell.angle_alpha   90.00
_cell.angle_beta   90.00
_cell.angle_gamma   90.00
#
_symmetry.space_group_name_H-M   'P 1'
#
loop_
_entity.id
_entity.type
_entity.pdbx_description
1 polymer ?
#
loop_
_entity_poly.entity_id
_entity_poly.type
_entity_poly.pdbx_seq_one_letter_code
_entity_poly.pdbx_strand_id
1 'polypeptide(L)' 'QLHLIVALRELSAGASVQRVSGDLGYESVTAFITMFKKALGKPPAKYLSDIAQNGGSAFVT' A
#
# COMPACT_ATOMS: atom_id res chain seq x y z
N GLN A 1 9.60 -7.07 -11.44
CA GLN A 1 9.98 -5.82 -10.73
C GLN A 1 9.09 -4.66 -11.21
N LEU A 2 7.89 -4.53 -10.63
CA LEU A 2 7.01 -3.33 -10.58
C LEU A 2 5.71 -3.73 -9.84
N HIS A 3 5.84 -4.41 -8.70
CA HIS A 3 4.68 -4.90 -7.93
C HIS A 3 4.03 -3.84 -7.06
N LEU A 4 4.67 -2.68 -6.89
CA LEU A 4 4.19 -1.65 -5.98
C LEU A 4 2.92 -0.97 -6.47
N ILE A 5 2.76 -0.80 -7.79
CA ILE A 5 1.54 -0.24 -8.38
C ILE A 5 0.36 -1.20 -8.17
N VAL A 6 0.58 -2.51 -8.35
CA VAL A 6 -0.43 -3.54 -8.08
C VAL A 6 -0.75 -3.56 -6.58
N ALA A 7 0.26 -3.52 -5.72
CA ALA A 7 0.07 -3.46 -4.27
C ALA A 7 -0.79 -2.26 -3.87
N LEU A 8 -0.50 -1.07 -4.41
CA LEU A 8 -1.24 0.15 -4.12
C LEU A 8 -2.70 0.04 -4.58
N ARG A 9 -2.95 -0.51 -5.78
CA ARG A 9 -4.31 -0.72 -6.30
C ARG A 9 -5.13 -1.69 -5.45
N GLU A 10 -4.55 -2.80 -5.05
CA GLU A 10 -5.26 -3.79 -4.21
C GLU A 10 -5.52 -3.22 -2.82
N LEU A 11 -4.52 -2.55 -2.24
CA LEU A 11 -4.66 -1.90 -0.94
C LEU A 11 -5.70 -0.76 -0.96
N SER A 12 -5.77 0.03 -2.03
CA SER A 12 -6.79 1.08 -2.17
C SER A 12 -8.18 0.52 -2.43
N ALA A 13 -8.28 -0.66 -3.05
CA ALA A 13 -9.52 -1.43 -3.16
C ALA A 13 -9.96 -2.08 -1.83
N GLY A 14 -9.21 -1.90 -0.74
CA GLY A 14 -9.53 -2.42 0.58
C GLY A 14 -8.98 -3.83 0.85
N ALA A 15 -8.10 -4.37 0.00
CA ALA A 15 -7.44 -5.62 0.29
C ALA A 15 -6.54 -5.50 1.53
N SER A 16 -6.50 -6.55 2.34
CA SER A 16 -5.61 -6.59 3.50
C SER A 16 -4.13 -6.66 3.07
N VAL A 17 -3.26 -6.06 3.86
CA VAL A 17 -1.79 -6.11 3.67
C VAL A 17 -1.29 -7.56 3.61
N GLN A 18 -1.91 -8.46 4.37
CA GLN A 18 -1.59 -9.88 4.36
C GLN A 18 -1.89 -10.54 3.00
N ARG A 19 -3.09 -10.32 2.45
CA ARG A 19 -3.48 -10.85 1.13
C ARG A 19 -2.53 -10.33 0.05
N VAL A 20 -2.34 -9.01 -0.01
CA VAL A 20 -1.46 -8.37 -1.00
C VAL A 20 -0.02 -8.87 -0.89
N SER A 21 0.50 -9.11 0.32
CA SER A 21 1.84 -9.68 0.49
C SER A 21 1.95 -11.11 -0.05
N GLY A 22 0.92 -11.95 0.17
CA GLY A 22 0.88 -13.31 -0.34
C GLY A 22 0.77 -13.36 -1.86
N ASP A 23 -0.12 -12.55 -2.44
CA ASP A 23 -0.35 -12.50 -3.89
C ASP A 23 0.88 -12.02 -4.66
N LEU A 24 1.72 -11.20 -4.02
CA LEU A 24 2.97 -10.71 -4.59
C LEU A 24 4.18 -11.63 -4.33
N GLY A 25 3.98 -12.75 -3.64
CA GLY A 25 5.01 -13.76 -3.37
C GLY A 25 6.00 -13.39 -2.27
N TYR A 26 5.62 -12.53 -1.32
CA TYR A 26 6.47 -12.26 -0.16
C TYR A 26 6.41 -13.39 0.85
N GLU A 27 7.57 -13.74 1.40
CA GLU A 27 7.72 -14.74 2.45
C GLU A 27 6.95 -14.36 3.74
N SER A 28 6.79 -13.06 3.99
CA SER A 28 5.98 -12.57 5.10
C SER A 28 5.42 -11.17 4.87
N VAL A 29 4.36 -10.85 5.63
CA VAL A 29 3.77 -9.50 5.71
C VAL A 29 4.84 -8.47 6.13
N THR A 30 5.74 -8.83 7.04
CA THR A 30 6.82 -7.96 7.52
C THR A 30 7.84 -7.66 6.42
N ALA A 31 8.19 -8.64 5.58
CA ALA A 31 9.07 -8.44 4.43
C ALA A 31 8.45 -7.46 3.42
N PHE A 32 7.15 -7.63 3.14
CA PHE A 32 6.39 -6.69 2.32
C PHE A 32 6.38 -5.28 2.91
N ILE A 33 6.05 -5.11 4.20
CA ILE A 33 6.02 -3.80 4.86
C ILE A 33 7.39 -3.13 4.82
N THR A 34 8.47 -3.89 5.02
CA THR A 34 9.85 -3.38 4.98
C THR A 34 10.20 -2.88 3.58
N MET A 35 9.90 -3.67 2.54
CA MET A 35 10.12 -3.27 1.15
C MET A 35 9.26 -2.05 0.78
N PHE A 36 7.97 -2.05 1.14
CA PHE A 36 7.04 -0.95 0.88
C PHE A 36 7.51 0.35 1.53
N LYS A 37 7.94 0.30 2.80
CA LYS A 37 8.50 1.44 3.51
C LYS A 37 9.81 1.91 2.88
N LYS A 38 10.67 1.00 2.41
CA LYS A 38 11.90 1.35 1.70
C LYS A 38 11.62 2.05 0.36
N ALA A 39 10.53 1.68 -0.31
CA ALA A 39 10.14 2.25 -1.59
C ALA A 39 9.37 3.58 -1.48
N LEU A 40 8.47 3.71 -0.49
CA LEU A 40 7.53 4.84 -0.36
C LEU A 40 7.73 5.69 0.90
N GLY A 41 8.72 5.37 1.72
CA GLY A 41 9.07 6.08 2.97
C GLY A 41 8.15 5.79 4.16
N LYS A 42 6.93 5.29 3.93
CA LYS A 42 5.94 5.00 4.97
C LYS A 42 5.31 3.61 4.80
N PRO A 43 4.90 2.94 5.90
CA PRO A 43 4.24 1.64 5.82
C PRO A 43 2.85 1.75 5.17
N PRO A 44 2.32 0.66 4.59
CA PRO A 44 1.10 0.68 3.79
C PRO A 44 -0.12 1.24 4.52
N ALA A 45 -0.36 0.84 5.78
CA ALA A 45 -1.49 1.37 6.55
C ALA A 45 -1.43 2.91 6.72
N LYS A 46 -0.25 3.45 7.08
CA LYS A 46 -0.03 4.91 7.21
C LYS A 46 -0.16 5.62 5.85
N TYR A 47 0.34 5.00 4.78
CA TYR A 47 0.20 5.53 3.43
C TYR A 47 -1.28 5.65 3.02
N LEU A 48 -2.07 4.61 3.26
CA LEU A 48 -3.50 4.58 2.96
C LEU A 48 -4.31 5.58 3.82
N SER A 49 -3.99 5.69 5.11
CA SER A 49 -4.62 6.70 5.97
C SER A 49 -4.30 8.13 5.50
N ASP A 50 -3.08 8.38 5.05
CA ASP A 50 -2.65 9.68 4.54
C ASP A 50 -3.36 10.05 3.24
N ILE A 51 -3.47 9.13 2.26
CA ILE A 51 -4.24 9.39 1.03
C ILE A 51 -5.74 9.56 1.31
N ALA A 52 -6.31 8.85 2.30
CA ALA A 52 -7.71 9.02 2.68
C ALA A 52 -7.95 10.39 3.35
N GLN A 53 -6.98 10.90 4.11
CA GLN A 53 -7.07 12.21 4.75
C GLN A 53 -6.75 13.37 3.78
N ASN A 54 -5.87 13.16 2.82
CA ASN A 54 -5.45 14.19 1.85
C ASN A 54 -6.35 14.21 0.59
N GLY A 55 -7.08 13.12 0.31
CA GLY A 55 -8.04 13.01 -0.79
C GLY A 55 -9.37 13.75 -0.57
N GLY A 56 -9.61 14.30 0.63
CA GLY A 56 -10.81 15.08 0.97
C GLY A 56 -10.88 16.47 0.34
N SER A 57 -9.78 16.98 -0.25
CA SER A 57 -9.72 18.33 -0.83
C SER A 57 -9.33 18.39 -2.30
N ALA A 58 -9.01 17.27 -2.95
CA ALA A 58 -8.41 17.27 -4.29
C ALA A 58 -9.38 16.97 -5.46
N PHE A 59 -10.67 16.75 -5.19
CA PHE A 59 -11.68 16.46 -6.23
C PHE A 59 -12.95 17.32 -6.10
N VAL A 60 -12.86 18.52 -5.52
CA VAL A 60 -13.89 19.56 -5.65
C VAL A 60 -13.26 20.87 -6.13
N THR A 61 -13.22 21.03 -7.45
CA THR A 61 -13.27 22.30 -8.18
C THR A 61 -13.74 21.99 -9.59
#